data_AF-A0A7J4AZP8-F1
#
_entry.id   AF-A0A7J4AZP8-F1
#
_cell.length_a   1.000
_cell.length_b   1.000
_cell.length_c   1.000
_cell.angle_alpha   90.00
_cell.angle_beta   90.00
_cell.angle_gamma   90.00
#
_symmetry.space_group_name_H-M   'P 1'
#
loop_
_entity.id
_entity.type
_entity.pdbx_description
1 polymer ?
#
loop_
_entity_poly.entity_id
_entity_poly.type
_entity_poly.pdbx_seq_one_letter_code
_entity_poly.pdbx_strand_id
1 'polypeptide(L)'
;MSEGTLYGWAFFTGKKILEELEDMYRDEKKVKKKMETILLNLRSEQLPDRFRRTLVDTIIEIMPEISLKSEIKEERPWRIEEFYRYSAAILAGFFDSLDAWKKEKEKAKNVKQEVKTENA
;
A
#
# COMPACT_ATOMS: atom_id res chain seq x y z
N MET A 1 -12.01 -4.81 10.18
CA MET A 1 -12.44 -5.02 8.79
C MET A 1 -11.85 -6.32 8.31
N SER A 2 -12.63 -7.21 7.69
CA SER A 2 -12.14 -8.52 7.25
C SER A 2 -11.28 -8.42 5.98
N GLU A 3 -10.21 -9.22 5.89
CA GLU A 3 -9.40 -9.43 4.67
C GLU A 3 -10.21 -9.85 3.42
N GLY A 4 -11.47 -10.26 3.62
CA GLY A 4 -12.39 -10.71 2.57
C GLY A 4 -12.75 -9.67 1.51
N THR A 5 -12.63 -8.35 1.75
CA THR A 5 -12.96 -7.32 0.73
C THR A 5 -11.74 -6.89 -0.08
N LEU A 6 -11.93 -6.32 -1.29
CA LEU A 6 -10.81 -5.83 -2.09
C LEU A 6 -10.07 -4.67 -1.40
N TYR A 7 -10.81 -3.76 -0.76
CA TYR A 7 -10.23 -2.72 0.09
C TYR A 7 -9.41 -3.32 1.23
N GLY A 8 -9.95 -4.32 1.95
CA GLY A 8 -9.26 -4.96 3.06
C GLY A 8 -7.95 -5.60 2.61
N TRP A 9 -8.00 -6.38 1.53
CA TRP A 9 -6.81 -6.93 0.89
C TRP A 9 -5.80 -5.84 0.54
N ALA A 10 -6.23 -4.75 -0.11
CA ALA A 10 -5.35 -3.65 -0.47
C ALA A 10 -4.71 -3.01 0.77
N PHE A 11 -5.47 -2.80 1.84
CA PHE A 11 -4.93 -2.27 3.09
C PHE A 11 -3.85 -3.18 3.69
N PHE A 12 -4.09 -4.49 3.79
CA PHE A 12 -3.09 -5.41 4.34
C PHE A 12 -1.87 -5.55 3.42
N THR A 13 -2.07 -5.60 2.10
CA THR A 13 -0.98 -5.56 1.12
C THR A 13 -0.17 -4.27 1.23
N GLY A 14 -0.83 -3.12 1.38
CA GLY A 14 -0.17 -1.82 1.57
C GLY A 14 0.68 -1.77 2.82
N LYS A 15 0.22 -2.36 3.93
CA LYS A 15 1.03 -2.53 5.16
C LYS A 15 2.27 -3.38 4.92
N LYS A 16 2.13 -4.55 4.27
CA LYS A 16 3.27 -5.41 3.96
C LYS A 16 4.28 -4.75 3.02
N ILE A 17 3.80 -4.01 2.00
CA ILE A 17 4.67 -3.19 1.14
C ILE A 17 5.51 -2.23 2.00
N LEU A 18 4.87 -1.55 2.95
CA LEU A 18 5.58 -0.61 3.82
C LEU A 18 6.64 -1.33 4.66
N GLU A 19 6.30 -2.45 5.30
CA GLU A 19 7.23 -3.28 6.09
C GLU A 19 8.48 -3.67 5.28
N GLU A 20 8.31 -4.21 4.07
CA GLU A 20 9.42 -4.58 3.18
C GLU A 20 10.27 -3.37 2.77
N LEU A 21 9.62 -2.22 2.49
CA LEU A 21 10.33 -0.99 2.19
C LEU A 21 11.15 -0.48 3.39
N GLU A 22 10.67 -0.66 4.61
CA GLU A 22 11.42 -0.32 5.82
C GLU A 22 12.67 -1.17 5.94
N ASP A 23 12.55 -2.46 5.70
CA ASP A 23 13.68 -3.40 5.76
C ASP A 23 14.72 -3.09 4.68
N MET A 24 14.27 -2.74 3.47
CA MET A 24 15.14 -2.36 2.35
C MET A 24 15.85 -1.03 2.55
N TYR A 25 15.14 0.02 2.97
CA TYR A 25 15.70 1.38 2.98
C TYR A 25 16.23 1.84 4.33
N ARG A 26 15.66 1.33 5.44
CA ARG A 26 15.93 1.78 6.82
C ARG A 26 15.84 3.31 7.00
N ASP A 27 15.01 3.96 6.19
CA ASP A 27 14.83 5.40 6.14
C ASP A 27 13.35 5.72 5.90
N GLU A 28 12.68 6.23 6.94
CA GLU A 28 11.26 6.57 6.93
C GLU A 28 10.89 7.53 5.78
N LYS A 29 11.76 8.49 5.43
CA LYS A 29 11.47 9.45 4.35
C LYS A 29 11.45 8.75 2.99
N LYS A 30 12.38 7.81 2.76
CA LYS A 30 12.43 7.02 1.52
C LYS A 30 11.24 6.07 1.42
N VAL A 31 10.88 5.39 2.51
CA VAL A 31 9.70 4.52 2.60
C VAL A 31 8.44 5.29 2.24
N LYS A 32 8.18 6.41 2.93
CA LYS A 32 7.05 7.29 2.66
C LYS A 32 7.01 7.73 1.19
N LYS A 33 8.15 8.21 0.66
CA LYS A 33 8.23 8.72 -0.72
C LYS A 33 7.95 7.62 -1.74
N LYS A 34 8.47 6.40 -1.55
CA LYS A 34 8.22 5.28 -2.46
C LYS A 34 6.73 4.90 -2.46
N MET A 35 6.10 4.82 -1.28
CA MET A 35 4.66 4.54 -1.20
C MET A 35 3.79 5.65 -1.82
N GLU A 36 4.14 6.92 -1.61
CA GLU A 36 3.47 8.05 -2.28
C GLU A 36 3.63 8.00 -3.81
N THR A 37 4.80 7.58 -4.29
CA THR A 37 5.06 7.40 -5.73
C THR A 37 4.20 6.27 -6.31
N ILE A 38 4.09 5.13 -5.61
CA ILE A 38 3.22 4.01 -6.01
C ILE A 38 1.76 4.48 -6.16
N LEU A 39 1.24 5.20 -5.16
CA LEU A 39 -0.13 5.75 -5.18
C LEU A 39 -0.34 6.72 -6.35
N LEU A 40 0.61 7.61 -6.61
CA LEU A 40 0.53 8.56 -7.71
C LEU A 40 0.55 7.87 -9.08
N ASN A 41 1.44 6.89 -9.26
CA ASN A 41 1.52 6.11 -10.48
C ASN A 41 0.20 5.38 -10.74
N LEU A 42 -0.31 4.64 -9.76
CA LEU A 42 -1.60 3.93 -9.89
C LEU A 42 -2.75 4.88 -10.18
N ARG A 43 -2.83 6.03 -9.48
CA ARG A 43 -3.87 7.03 -9.72
C ARG A 43 -3.81 7.62 -11.14
N SER A 44 -2.62 7.73 -11.73
CA SER A 44 -2.46 8.27 -13.08
C SER A 44 -2.95 7.32 -14.17
N GLU A 45 -3.07 6.02 -13.89
CA GLU A 45 -3.53 5.04 -14.87
C GLU A 45 -5.05 5.09 -15.06
N GLN A 46 -5.49 5.59 -16.22
CA GLN A 46 -6.91 5.67 -16.60
C GLN A 46 -7.41 4.43 -17.37
N LEU A 47 -6.50 3.57 -17.81
CA LEU A 47 -6.82 2.35 -18.55
C LEU A 47 -6.80 1.14 -17.59
N PRO A 48 -7.86 0.32 -17.54
CA PRO A 48 -7.94 -0.80 -16.60
C PRO A 48 -6.74 -1.76 -16.66
N ASP A 49 -6.32 -2.12 -17.87
CA ASP A 49 -5.19 -3.04 -18.07
C ASP A 49 -3.87 -2.45 -17.61
N ARG A 50 -3.65 -1.15 -17.85
CA ARG A 50 -2.43 -0.48 -17.38
C ARG A 50 -2.42 -0.36 -15.87
N PHE A 51 -3.53 0.03 -15.25
CA PHE A 51 -3.67 0.07 -13.80
C PHE A 51 -3.35 -1.29 -13.18
N ARG A 52 -3.97 -2.36 -13.69
CA ARG A 52 -3.77 -3.72 -13.21
C ARG A 52 -2.31 -4.16 -13.36
N ARG A 53 -1.70 -3.90 -14.52
CA ARG A 53 -0.29 -4.24 -14.76
C ARG A 53 0.63 -3.47 -13.82
N THR A 54 0.46 -2.15 -13.71
CA THR A 54 1.26 -1.32 -12.80
C THR A 54 1.13 -1.78 -11.35
N LEU A 55 -0.07 -2.19 -10.91
CA LEU A 55 -0.29 -2.76 -9.58
C LEU A 55 0.48 -4.07 -9.39
N VAL A 56 0.35 -5.00 -10.33
CA VAL A 56 1.02 -6.32 -10.26
C VAL A 56 2.53 -6.16 -10.30
N ASP A 57 3.06 -5.36 -11.22
CA ASP A 57 4.50 -5.12 -11.37
C ASP A 57 5.07 -4.49 -10.07
N THR A 58 4.36 -3.50 -9.51
CA THR A 58 4.76 -2.88 -8.23
C THR A 58 4.81 -3.90 -7.10
N ILE A 59 3.78 -4.75 -7.01
CA ILE A 59 3.68 -5.74 -5.96
C ILE A 59 4.80 -6.78 -6.09
N ILE A 60 5.08 -7.28 -7.29
CA ILE A 60 6.13 -8.28 -7.54
C ILE A 60 7.53 -7.70 -7.30
N GLU A 61 7.77 -6.43 -7.67
CA GLU A 61 9.04 -5.74 -7.43
C GLU A 61 9.41 -5.70 -5.95
N ILE A 62 8.42 -5.56 -5.06
CA ILE A 62 8.61 -5.38 -3.62
C ILE A 62 8.43 -6.70 -2.86
N MET A 63 7.45 -7.51 -3.27
CA MET A 63 7.01 -8.74 -2.60
C MET A 63 6.72 -9.85 -3.63
N PRO A 64 7.74 -10.57 -4.12
CA PRO A 64 7.56 -11.57 -5.16
C PRO A 64 6.68 -12.76 -4.74
N GLU A 65 6.52 -13.03 -3.45
CA GLU A 65 5.82 -14.23 -2.94
C GLU A 65 4.33 -14.00 -2.57
N ILE A 66 3.75 -12.83 -2.85
CA ILE A 66 2.39 -12.51 -2.39
C ILE A 66 1.30 -13.11 -3.30
N SER A 67 0.27 -13.67 -2.66
CA SER A 67 -0.93 -14.10 -3.38
C SER A 67 -1.80 -12.91 -3.75
N LEU A 68 -1.98 -12.71 -5.06
CA LEU A 68 -2.93 -11.71 -5.58
C LEU A 68 -4.37 -12.16 -5.38
N LYS A 69 -5.27 -11.19 -5.16
CA LYS A 69 -6.70 -11.41 -5.05
C LYS A 69 -7.32 -11.83 -6.39
N SER A 70 -8.39 -12.62 -6.36
CA SER A 70 -9.07 -13.16 -7.56
C SER A 70 -9.35 -12.10 -8.62
N GLU A 71 -9.91 -10.97 -8.19
CA GLU A 71 -10.28 -9.84 -9.04
C GLU A 71 -9.09 -9.26 -9.81
N ILE A 72 -7.88 -9.38 -9.26
CA ILE A 72 -6.61 -8.94 -9.89
C ILE A 72 -6.06 -10.02 -10.84
N LYS A 73 -6.30 -11.31 -10.52
CA LYS A 73 -5.86 -12.47 -11.31
C LYS A 73 -6.76 -12.77 -12.51
N GLU A 74 -7.92 -12.13 -12.63
CA GLU A 74 -8.88 -12.39 -13.71
C GLU A 74 -8.24 -12.20 -15.09
N GLU A 75 -8.35 -13.18 -15.98
CA GLU A 75 -7.83 -13.06 -17.36
C GLU A 75 -8.68 -12.11 -18.21
N ARG A 76 -9.97 -12.00 -17.91
CA ARG A 76 -10.87 -11.11 -18.64
C ARG A 76 -10.54 -9.64 -18.35
N PRO A 77 -10.78 -8.74 -19.31
CA PRO A 77 -10.75 -7.31 -19.04
C PRO A 77 -11.80 -6.89 -18.00
N TRP A 78 -11.44 -5.94 -17.15
CA TRP A 78 -12.42 -5.26 -16.30
C TRP A 78 -13.31 -4.35 -17.13
N ARG A 79 -14.61 -4.39 -16.86
CA ARG A 79 -15.56 -3.39 -17.36
C ARG A 79 -15.27 -2.05 -16.71
N ILE A 80 -15.74 -0.97 -17.31
CA ILE A 80 -15.53 0.41 -16.84
C ILE A 80 -15.97 0.57 -15.37
N GLU A 81 -17.16 0.09 -15.01
CA GLU A 81 -17.68 0.17 -13.64
C GLU A 81 -16.83 -0.62 -12.64
N GLU A 82 -16.35 -1.79 -13.05
CA GLU A 82 -15.47 -2.63 -12.23
C GLU A 82 -14.14 -1.93 -12.00
N PHE A 83 -13.57 -1.34 -13.05
CA PHE A 83 -12.35 -0.57 -12.95
C PHE A 83 -12.49 0.58 -11.96
N TYR A 84 -13.55 1.40 -12.04
CA TYR A 84 -13.75 2.49 -11.08
C TYR A 84 -13.90 1.99 -9.65
N ARG A 85 -14.68 0.92 -9.42
CA ARG A 85 -14.87 0.34 -8.09
C ARG A 85 -13.57 -0.25 -7.53
N TYR A 86 -12.86 -1.03 -8.34
CA TYR A 86 -11.66 -1.73 -7.91
C TYR A 86 -10.49 -0.78 -7.69
N SER A 87 -10.25 0.13 -8.63
CA SER A 87 -9.19 1.15 -8.49
C SER A 87 -9.43 2.02 -7.26
N ALA A 88 -10.66 2.48 -7.01
CA ALA A 88 -10.98 3.26 -5.82
C ALA A 88 -10.73 2.46 -4.52
N ALA A 89 -11.16 1.20 -4.45
CA ALA A 89 -10.93 0.36 -3.28
C ALA A 89 -9.44 0.09 -3.03
N ILE A 90 -8.66 -0.15 -4.08
CA ILE A 90 -7.23 -0.42 -4.00
C ILE A 90 -6.47 0.83 -3.56
N LEU A 91 -6.74 1.97 -4.21
CA LEU A 91 -6.13 3.25 -3.88
C LEU A 91 -6.44 3.66 -2.44
N ALA A 92 -7.70 3.52 -2.00
CA ALA A 92 -8.11 3.81 -0.63
C ALA A 92 -7.38 2.91 0.38
N GLY A 93 -7.31 1.59 0.12
CA GLY A 93 -6.60 0.66 1.00
C GLY A 93 -5.12 1.01 1.14
N PHE A 94 -4.43 1.28 0.02
CA PHE A 94 -3.02 1.68 0.03
C PHE A 94 -2.80 3.02 0.74
N PHE A 95 -3.68 3.99 0.51
CA PHE A 95 -3.60 5.30 1.15
C PHE A 95 -3.78 5.20 2.67
N ASP A 96 -4.79 4.45 3.13
CA ASP A 96 -5.06 4.26 4.55
C ASP A 96 -3.94 3.47 5.24
N SER A 97 -3.28 2.56 4.52
CA SER A 97 -2.09 1.85 5.01
C SER A 97 -0.95 2.81 5.30
N LEU A 98 -0.69 3.73 4.36
CA LEU A 98 0.34 4.76 4.50
C LEU A 98 0.01 5.71 5.66
N ASP A 99 -1.25 6.10 5.82
CA ASP A 99 -1.68 6.95 6.94
C ASP A 99 -1.53 6.24 8.29
N ALA A 100 -1.94 4.96 8.37
CA ALA A 100 -1.75 4.15 9.57
C ALA A 100 -0.27 4.01 9.94
N TRP A 101 0.59 3.72 8.96
CA TRP A 101 2.03 3.63 9.15
C TRP A 101 2.64 4.96 9.63
N LYS A 102 2.23 6.11 9.06
CA LYS A 102 2.68 7.44 9.52
C LYS A 102 2.36 7.65 11.00
N LYS A 103 1.13 7.34 11.41
CA LYS A 103 0.67 7.43 12.81
C LYS A 103 1.45 6.50 13.74
N GLU A 104 1.80 5.30 13.30
CA GLU A 104 2.62 4.35 14.06
C GLU A 104 4.05 4.91 14.28
N LYS A 105 4.66 5.54 13.27
CA LYS A 105 5.99 6.17 13.41
C LYS A 105 5.98 7.41 14.29
N GLU A 106 4.92 8.22 14.24
CA GLU A 106 4.74 9.37 15.13
C GLU A 106 4.64 8.92 16.59
N LYS A 107 3.80 7.90 16.87
CA LYS A 107 3.69 7.34 18.22
C LYS A 107 5.03 6.81 18.73
N ALA A 108 5.78 6.09 17.90
CA ALA A 108 7.09 5.55 18.29
C ALA A 108 8.12 6.64 18.60
N LYS A 109 8.03 7.82 17.98
CA LYS A 109 8.90 8.97 18.28
C LYS A 109 8.54 9.62 19.60
N ASN A 110 7.24 9.79 19.89
CA ASN A 110 6.78 10.39 21.13
C ASN A 110 7.19 9.54 22.35
N VAL A 111 6.99 8.21 22.27
CA VAL A 111 7.43 7.29 23.34
C VAL A 111 8.95 7.37 23.58
N LYS A 112 9.76 7.44 22.52
CA LYS A 112 11.21 7.60 22.65
C LYS A 112 11.64 8.93 23.28
N GLN A 113 10.82 9.98 23.16
CA GLN A 113 11.09 11.28 23.78
C GLN A 113 10.73 11.25 25.27
N GLU A 114 9.58 10.70 25.64
CA GLU A 114 9.14 10.54 27.05
C GLU A 114 10.15 9.72 27.86
N VAL A 115 10.58 8.55 27.35
CA VAL A 115 11.60 7.70 28.03
C VAL A 115 12.94 8.41 28.19
N LYS A 116 13.31 9.33 27.28
CA LYS A 116 14.53 10.14 27.41
C LYS A 116 14.38 11.28 28.43
N THR A 117 13.17 11.74 28.69
CA THR A 117 12.92 12.83 29.66
C THR A 117 12.80 12.31 31.09
N GLU A 118 12.40 11.05 31.28
CA GLU A 118 12.34 10.40 32.61
C GLU A 118 13.70 9.87 33.10
N ASN A 119 14.66 9.63 32.20
CA ASN A 119 16.00 9.11 32.52
C ASN A 119 17.11 10.19 32.50
N ALA A 120 16.74 11.47 32.38
CA ALA A 120 17.64 12.62 32.38
C ALA A 120 17.44 13.45 33.66
#